data_AF-A0A8C8FPL3-F1
#
_entry.id   AF-A0A8C8FPL3-F1
#
_cell.length_a   1.000
_cell.length_b   1.000
_cell.length_c   1.000
_cell.angle_alpha   90.00
_cell.angle_beta   90.00
_cell.angle_gamma   90.00
#
_symmetry.space_group_name_H-M   'P 1'
#
loop_
_entity.id
_entity.type
_entity.pdbx_description
1 polymer ?
#
loop_
_entity_poly.entity_id
_entity_poly.type
_entity_poly.pdbx_seq_one_letter_code
_entity_poly.pdbx_strand_id
1 'polypeptide(L)'
;MGLLSDPNRRRALTKLLTRLNAPICVMCYLAGVAWFMGLAFEPFTLRTYMSENAMGSTMVEERFPAGERALATGREFAAHKKKVGGMPVDWLVKTMQSRGLEVFTQSFTRKLPFPDENKERYMVRGTNVYGILRAPRAPRTEALVLSAPCSEGNNNNQAVGLLLGLAQYFRSQIHWAKDIIFLVNEHDLIGMQAWLEGYHHTNTTGGDWSPLQGRGGSIQAALSLELSSDVITSLDLVLEGLNGQLPNLDLANLFYAFCQKIGVLCTIQGKLQRNDWDTTSGYSHAAQTMMLMVLKQASGRPWGDHGLFLRYHIEAASIRGINSFRQYKTDTTTIGRLLEGMYRKLNNLLERLHQSYFFYLMPSLSRFVSIGYYMPAFGLLAVILLLRVSFHLWDNRGFYFYLTPSSPGVLSILTPVVISHMTGVALYTLPILSQEMAVQHFPVSETEAVVLTAIAIYTAGLALPHNTHRLLQGEGTEEGWRVLKLVALLYLAVLLGCTALINFSLGFILALSLVPIAAFITPHTPKALSAAIMVLLSPGCTLLYCVFVFQELQETPVSLQDGWMLFLSVISQGILDHALYGSLVYPLLALLIYPCWLLLWNILFWK
;
A
#
# COMPACT_ATOMS: atom_id res chain seq x y z
N MET A 1 5.75 -45.71 -10.30
CA MET A 1 4.32 -45.65 -10.71
C MET A 1 3.41 -46.71 -10.04
N GLY A 2 3.85 -47.50 -9.05
CA GLY A 2 3.03 -48.59 -8.47
C GLY A 2 2.21 -48.30 -7.20
N LEU A 3 2.11 -47.03 -6.77
CA LEU A 3 1.40 -46.66 -5.53
C LEU A 3 -0.10 -46.32 -5.74
N LEU A 4 -0.50 -46.02 -6.98
CA LEU A 4 -1.88 -45.59 -7.32
C LEU A 4 -2.71 -46.65 -8.06
N SER A 5 -2.10 -47.76 -8.48
CA SER A 5 -2.75 -48.82 -9.27
C SER A 5 -3.53 -49.84 -8.42
N ASP A 6 -3.21 -49.95 -7.12
CA ASP A 6 -3.72 -51.01 -6.25
C ASP A 6 -4.95 -50.51 -5.44
N PRO A 7 -6.18 -51.01 -5.69
CA PRO A 7 -7.41 -50.41 -5.18
C PRO A 7 -7.53 -50.45 -3.64
N ASN A 8 -6.95 -51.47 -2.99
CA ASN A 8 -6.92 -51.59 -1.53
C ASN A 8 -5.93 -50.61 -0.89
N ARG A 9 -4.75 -50.43 -1.49
CA ARG A 9 -3.77 -49.43 -1.03
C ARG A 9 -4.28 -48.01 -1.28
N ARG A 10 -4.97 -47.78 -2.39
CA ARG A 10 -5.67 -46.51 -2.66
C ARG A 10 -6.70 -46.20 -1.58
N ARG A 11 -7.55 -47.17 -1.19
CA ARG A 11 -8.53 -47.00 -0.10
C ARG A 11 -7.89 -46.74 1.27
N ALA A 12 -6.78 -47.41 1.58
CA ALA A 12 -6.04 -47.21 2.82
C ALA A 12 -5.38 -45.82 2.86
N LEU A 13 -4.73 -45.42 1.76
CA LEU A 13 -4.13 -44.09 1.59
C LEU A 13 -5.19 -42.99 1.69
N THR A 14 -6.37 -43.20 1.10
CA THR A 14 -7.47 -42.23 1.20
C THR A 14 -7.99 -42.11 2.61
N LYS A 15 -8.20 -43.23 3.35
CA LYS A 15 -8.62 -43.16 4.76
C LYS A 15 -7.59 -42.46 5.65
N LEU A 16 -6.30 -42.64 5.34
CA LEU A 16 -5.21 -41.95 6.03
C LEU A 16 -5.22 -40.45 5.73
N LEU A 17 -5.30 -40.06 4.45
CA LEU A 17 -5.38 -38.67 4.01
C LEU A 17 -6.61 -37.95 4.58
N THR A 18 -7.78 -38.58 4.60
CA THR A 18 -9.00 -37.98 5.16
C THR A 18 -8.88 -37.77 6.67
N ARG A 19 -8.23 -38.70 7.39
CA ARG A 19 -8.00 -38.57 8.84
C ARG A 19 -6.95 -37.50 9.16
N LEU A 20 -5.92 -37.37 8.32
CA LEU A 20 -4.83 -36.42 8.52
C LEU A 20 -5.11 -35.03 7.92
N ASN A 21 -6.16 -34.83 7.13
CA ASN A 21 -6.43 -33.55 6.49
C ASN A 21 -6.54 -32.39 7.49
N ALA A 22 -7.39 -32.55 8.52
CA ALA A 22 -7.57 -31.52 9.55
C ALA A 22 -6.28 -31.20 10.34
N PRO A 23 -5.53 -32.19 10.89
CA PRO A 23 -4.28 -31.87 11.58
C PRO A 23 -3.21 -31.30 10.64
N ILE A 24 -3.13 -31.75 9.37
CA ILE A 24 -2.21 -31.16 8.39
C ILE A 24 -2.58 -29.68 8.14
N CYS A 25 -3.86 -29.36 7.97
CA CYS A 25 -4.28 -27.96 7.79
C CYS A 25 -3.87 -27.07 8.97
N VAL A 26 -4.06 -27.55 10.21
CA VAL A 26 -3.67 -26.81 11.42
C VAL A 26 -2.14 -26.66 11.49
N MET A 27 -1.38 -27.73 11.20
CA MET A 27 0.07 -27.68 11.16
C MET A 27 0.58 -26.71 10.09
N CYS A 28 0.01 -26.73 8.88
CA CYS A 28 0.34 -25.78 7.81
C CYS A 28 0.05 -24.33 8.23
N TYR A 29 -1.06 -24.08 8.92
CA TYR A 29 -1.40 -22.74 9.42
C TYR A 29 -0.39 -22.25 10.44
N LEU A 30 -0.11 -23.06 11.47
CA LEU A 30 0.86 -22.72 12.51
C LEU A 30 2.27 -22.58 11.93
N ALA A 31 2.66 -23.44 11.00
CA ALA A 31 3.94 -23.35 10.31
C ALA A 31 4.03 -22.07 9.45
N GLY A 32 2.96 -21.67 8.75
CA GLY A 32 2.91 -20.44 7.97
C GLY A 32 3.09 -19.19 8.84
N VAL A 33 2.37 -19.13 9.97
CA VAL A 33 2.50 -18.03 10.95
C VAL A 33 3.89 -18.02 11.58
N ALA A 34 4.38 -19.17 12.05
CA ALA A 34 5.71 -19.28 12.66
C ALA A 34 6.82 -18.93 11.67
N TRP A 35 6.69 -19.32 10.40
CA TRP A 35 7.63 -18.97 9.34
C TRP A 35 7.67 -17.47 9.12
N PHE A 36 6.52 -16.81 9.02
CA PHE A 36 6.44 -15.35 8.84
C PHE A 36 7.07 -14.60 10.02
N MET A 37 6.74 -14.99 11.26
CA MET A 37 7.40 -14.43 12.45
C MET A 37 8.90 -14.71 12.44
N GLY A 38 9.29 -15.87 11.91
CA GLY A 38 10.67 -16.28 11.72
C GLY A 38 11.50 -15.36 10.81
N LEU A 39 10.86 -14.61 9.89
CA LEU A 39 11.55 -13.75 8.93
C LEU A 39 12.29 -12.57 9.58
N ALA A 40 11.93 -12.21 10.81
CA ALA A 40 12.62 -11.17 11.57
C ALA A 40 13.94 -11.66 12.20
N PHE A 41 14.24 -12.96 12.18
CA PHE A 41 15.52 -13.50 12.67
C PHE A 41 16.65 -13.28 11.66
N GLU A 42 17.84 -13.00 12.19
CA GLU A 42 19.04 -12.72 11.40
C GLU A 42 19.30 -13.71 10.25
N PRO A 43 19.19 -15.05 10.43
CA PRO A 43 19.51 -16.02 9.38
C PRO A 43 18.60 -15.95 8.15
N PHE A 44 17.36 -15.44 8.31
CA PHE A 44 16.41 -15.26 7.20
C PHE A 44 16.49 -13.87 6.56
N THR A 45 17.31 -12.97 7.14
CA THR A 45 17.52 -11.61 6.64
C THR A 45 18.84 -11.50 5.90
N LEU A 46 18.78 -11.07 4.66
CA LEU A 46 19.96 -10.80 3.84
C LEU A 46 20.51 -9.41 4.16
N ARG A 47 21.84 -9.27 4.18
CA ARG A 47 22.46 -7.94 4.24
C ARG A 47 22.20 -7.20 2.94
N THR A 48 21.88 -5.92 3.07
CA THR A 48 21.75 -5.02 1.92
C THR A 48 23.08 -4.88 1.19
N TYR A 49 23.02 -4.83 -0.13
CA TYR A 49 24.16 -4.61 -1.02
C TYR A 49 23.70 -3.81 -2.25
N MET A 50 24.64 -3.14 -2.90
CA MET A 50 24.40 -2.46 -4.18
C MET A 50 24.50 -3.47 -5.31
N SER A 51 23.43 -3.70 -6.06
CA SER A 51 23.50 -4.53 -7.26
C SER A 51 24.04 -3.72 -8.45
N GLU A 52 23.63 -2.45 -8.54
CA GLU A 52 23.96 -1.59 -9.68
C GLU A 52 25.38 -1.02 -9.53
N ASN A 53 26.25 -1.37 -10.48
CA ASN A 53 27.65 -0.96 -10.47
C ASN A 53 27.81 0.56 -10.55
N ALA A 54 26.90 1.27 -11.24
CA ALA A 54 26.90 2.72 -11.30
C ALA A 54 26.69 3.38 -9.91
N MET A 55 26.05 2.66 -8.97
CA MET A 55 25.77 3.10 -7.61
C MET A 55 26.73 2.53 -6.55
N GLY A 56 27.47 1.47 -6.88
CA GLY A 56 28.22 0.64 -5.92
C GLY A 56 29.34 1.32 -5.11
N SER A 57 29.68 2.58 -5.37
CA SER A 57 30.72 3.29 -4.64
C SER A 57 30.22 4.63 -4.14
N THR A 58 30.33 4.95 -2.85
CA THR A 58 30.02 6.29 -2.32
C THR A 58 31.17 7.30 -2.51
N MET A 59 32.16 7.02 -3.37
CA MET A 59 33.31 7.90 -3.67
C MET A 59 32.91 9.11 -4.52
N VAL A 60 32.15 10.00 -3.91
CA VAL A 60 31.71 11.29 -4.45
C VAL A 60 32.11 12.33 -3.41
N GLU A 61 32.77 13.41 -3.78
CA GLU A 61 32.99 14.50 -2.82
C GLU A 61 31.79 15.45 -2.85
N GLU A 62 31.00 15.45 -1.80
CA GLU A 62 29.86 16.35 -1.61
C GLU A 62 30.33 17.68 -1.03
N ARG A 63 29.94 18.78 -1.67
CA ARG A 63 30.43 20.12 -1.31
C ARG A 63 29.33 21.14 -1.08
N PHE A 64 28.07 20.69 -0.95
CA PHE A 64 26.94 21.58 -0.65
C PHE A 64 27.24 22.45 0.58
N PRO A 65 27.28 23.79 0.44
CA PRO A 65 27.68 24.70 1.51
C PRO A 65 26.51 25.54 2.08
N ALA A 66 25.31 25.44 1.52
CA ALA A 66 24.26 26.46 1.66
C ALA A 66 23.08 26.06 2.57
N GLY A 67 23.31 25.29 3.62
CA GLY A 67 22.24 24.81 4.51
C GLY A 67 21.49 25.92 5.26
N GLU A 68 22.20 26.89 5.85
CA GLU A 68 21.56 28.00 6.57
C GLU A 68 20.74 28.90 5.64
N ARG A 69 21.24 29.14 4.42
CA ARG A 69 20.50 29.92 3.41
C ARG A 69 19.25 29.18 2.93
N ALA A 70 19.31 27.85 2.83
CA ALA A 70 18.15 27.03 2.53
C ALA A 70 17.07 27.14 3.62
N LEU A 71 17.46 27.08 4.90
CA LEU A 71 16.54 27.31 6.02
C LEU A 71 15.93 28.71 5.99
N ALA A 72 16.75 29.75 5.74
CA ALA A 72 16.26 31.12 5.60
C ALA A 72 15.24 31.26 4.45
N THR A 73 15.54 30.65 3.29
CA THR A 73 14.62 30.60 2.15
C THR A 73 13.31 29.87 2.50
N GLY A 74 13.38 28.81 3.30
CA GLY A 74 12.19 28.11 3.80
C GLY A 74 11.31 28.99 4.71
N ARG A 75 11.93 29.84 5.54
CA ARG A 75 11.21 30.83 6.36
C ARG A 75 10.59 31.95 5.52
N GLU A 76 11.28 32.41 4.49
CA GLU A 76 10.72 33.37 3.51
C GLU A 76 9.51 32.77 2.79
N PHE A 77 9.63 31.52 2.34
CA PHE A 77 8.51 30.77 1.74
C PHE A 77 7.31 30.68 2.70
N ALA A 78 7.54 30.33 3.97
CA ALA A 78 6.51 30.28 5.00
C ALA A 78 5.80 31.64 5.19
N ALA A 79 6.55 32.74 5.18
CA ALA A 79 5.99 34.08 5.30
C ALA A 79 5.10 34.45 4.09
N HIS A 80 5.56 34.13 2.88
CA HIS A 80 4.78 34.36 1.66
C HIS A 80 3.54 33.45 1.58
N LYS A 81 3.66 32.19 1.97
CA LYS A 81 2.56 31.23 2.07
C LYS A 81 1.47 31.72 3.02
N LYS A 82 1.86 32.24 4.21
CA LYS A 82 0.93 32.83 5.17
C LYS A 82 0.24 34.09 4.62
N LYS A 83 0.95 34.91 3.83
CA LYS A 83 0.39 36.12 3.20
C LYS A 83 -0.65 35.80 2.12
N VAL A 84 -0.42 34.77 1.33
CA VAL A 84 -1.31 34.36 0.21
C VAL A 84 -2.44 33.44 0.69
N GLY A 85 -2.26 32.73 1.81
CA GLY A 85 -3.23 31.75 2.30
C GLY A 85 -3.22 30.43 1.51
N GLY A 86 -2.10 30.13 0.84
CA GLY A 86 -1.93 28.99 -0.05
C GLY A 86 -0.53 28.99 -0.66
N MET A 87 -0.30 28.21 -1.72
CA MET A 87 1.02 28.17 -2.35
C MET A 87 1.38 29.52 -2.99
N PRO A 88 2.51 30.17 -2.63
CA PRO A 88 2.89 31.47 -3.17
C PRO A 88 3.53 31.33 -4.56
N VAL A 89 2.71 31.06 -5.58
CA VAL A 89 3.10 30.77 -6.98
C VAL A 89 4.03 31.85 -7.54
N ASP A 90 3.65 33.13 -7.49
CA ASP A 90 4.43 34.22 -8.08
C ASP A 90 5.81 34.36 -7.46
N TRP A 91 5.91 34.14 -6.14
CA TRP A 91 7.18 34.15 -5.43
C TRP A 91 8.04 32.96 -5.87
N LEU A 92 7.47 31.75 -5.89
CA LEU A 92 8.19 30.55 -6.33
C LEU A 92 8.72 30.71 -7.76
N VAL A 93 7.90 31.21 -8.69
CA VAL A 93 8.28 31.42 -10.08
C VAL A 93 9.46 32.39 -10.18
N LYS A 94 9.35 33.57 -9.56
CA LYS A 94 10.44 34.57 -9.56
C LYS A 94 11.71 34.02 -8.92
N THR A 95 11.57 33.27 -7.83
CA THR A 95 12.72 32.78 -7.06
C THR A 95 13.37 31.55 -7.72
N MET A 96 12.65 30.76 -8.51
CA MET A 96 13.24 29.70 -9.33
C MET A 96 13.90 30.28 -10.60
N GLN A 97 13.29 31.30 -11.23
CA GLN A 97 13.86 32.00 -12.38
C GLN A 97 15.15 32.73 -12.03
N SER A 98 15.21 33.39 -10.86
CA SER A 98 16.44 34.06 -10.39
C SER A 98 17.59 33.08 -10.12
N ARG A 99 17.28 31.80 -9.89
CA ARG A 99 18.26 30.70 -9.77
C ARG A 99 18.64 30.07 -11.12
N GLY A 100 18.14 30.63 -12.23
CA GLY A 100 18.50 30.21 -13.59
C GLY A 100 17.83 28.92 -14.06
N LEU A 101 16.65 28.57 -13.51
CA LEU A 101 15.84 27.44 -13.96
C LEU A 101 14.86 27.87 -15.05
N GLU A 102 14.50 26.94 -15.94
CA GLU A 102 13.36 27.09 -16.85
C GLU A 102 12.07 26.76 -16.07
N VAL A 103 11.29 27.78 -15.70
CA VAL A 103 10.16 27.63 -14.77
C VAL A 103 8.82 27.63 -15.48
N PHE A 104 7.96 26.71 -15.07
CA PHE A 104 6.63 26.53 -15.61
C PHE A 104 5.62 26.31 -14.48
N THR A 105 4.36 26.59 -14.78
CA THR A 105 3.24 26.36 -13.86
C THR A 105 2.23 25.43 -14.51
N GLN A 106 1.52 24.68 -13.67
CA GLN A 106 0.43 23.82 -14.11
C GLN A 106 -0.74 23.98 -13.14
N SER A 107 -1.81 24.60 -13.61
CA SER A 107 -3.08 24.65 -12.87
C SER A 107 -3.83 23.33 -13.05
N PHE A 108 -4.47 22.88 -11.98
CA PHE A 108 -5.31 21.68 -11.97
C PHE A 108 -6.56 21.90 -11.14
N THR A 109 -7.62 21.15 -11.48
CA THR A 109 -8.88 21.10 -10.75
C THR A 109 -9.31 19.65 -10.59
N ARG A 110 -9.66 19.28 -9.35
CA ARG A 110 -10.13 17.94 -9.00
C ARG A 110 -11.43 18.05 -8.24
N LYS A 111 -12.49 17.40 -8.75
CA LYS A 111 -13.74 17.22 -8.01
C LYS A 111 -13.61 16.00 -7.09
N LEU A 112 -13.84 16.18 -5.80
CA LEU A 112 -13.91 15.08 -4.85
C LEU A 112 -15.29 14.41 -4.92
N PRO A 113 -15.39 13.08 -4.75
CA PRO A 113 -16.68 12.38 -4.73
C PRO A 113 -17.54 12.83 -3.54
N PHE A 114 -16.91 13.05 -2.39
CA PHE A 114 -17.46 13.62 -1.16
C PHE A 114 -16.33 14.44 -0.48
N PRO A 115 -16.65 15.46 0.34
CA PRO A 115 -15.64 16.24 1.06
C PRO A 115 -14.74 15.32 1.89
N ASP A 116 -13.47 15.64 2.03
CA ASP A 116 -12.59 14.95 2.98
C ASP A 116 -12.81 15.54 4.38
N GLU A 117 -12.57 14.79 5.46
CA GLU A 117 -12.64 15.32 6.84
C GLU A 117 -11.73 16.56 7.01
N ASN A 118 -10.65 16.64 6.22
CA ASN A 118 -9.72 17.76 6.20
C ASN A 118 -10.07 18.87 5.19
N LYS A 119 -10.94 18.61 4.20
CA LYS A 119 -11.23 19.54 3.09
C LYS A 119 -12.74 19.65 2.87
N GLU A 120 -13.36 20.70 3.40
CA GLU A 120 -14.78 21.07 3.20
C GLU A 120 -15.14 21.41 1.73
N ARG A 121 -14.21 21.27 0.77
CA ARG A 121 -14.40 21.69 -0.62
C ARG A 121 -14.57 20.49 -1.54
N TYR A 122 -15.75 20.39 -2.15
CA TYR A 122 -16.04 19.48 -3.28
C TYR A 122 -15.11 19.64 -4.48
N MET A 123 -14.44 20.78 -4.60
CA MET A 123 -13.53 21.10 -5.69
C MET A 123 -12.19 21.60 -5.15
N VAL A 124 -11.16 20.80 -5.34
CA VAL A 124 -9.78 21.17 -5.02
C VAL A 124 -9.17 21.80 -6.28
N ARG A 125 -8.86 23.09 -6.18
CA ARG A 125 -8.09 23.81 -7.20
C ARG A 125 -6.71 24.08 -6.65
N GLY A 126 -5.70 23.85 -7.47
CA GLY A 126 -4.32 24.12 -7.12
C GLY A 126 -3.47 24.45 -8.34
N THR A 127 -2.27 24.91 -8.08
CA THR A 127 -1.25 25.10 -9.10
C THR A 127 0.00 24.36 -8.67
N ASN A 128 0.67 23.66 -9.56
CA ASN A 128 2.01 23.13 -9.35
C ASN A 128 3.02 24.08 -9.98
N VAL A 129 4.17 24.27 -9.34
CA VAL A 129 5.30 25.02 -9.90
C VAL A 129 6.47 24.07 -10.06
N TYR A 130 7.06 24.02 -11.25
CA TYR A 130 8.26 23.23 -11.48
C TYR A 130 9.30 24.01 -12.29
N GLY A 131 10.56 23.83 -11.92
CA GLY A 131 11.70 24.40 -12.62
C GLY A 131 12.59 23.30 -13.18
N ILE A 132 13.01 23.43 -14.44
CA ILE A 132 13.88 22.47 -15.10
C ILE A 132 15.29 23.05 -15.18
N LEU A 133 16.26 22.33 -14.61
CA LEU A 133 17.68 22.52 -14.84
C LEU A 133 18.11 21.60 -15.98
N ARG A 134 18.55 22.19 -17.09
CA ARG A 134 18.97 21.43 -18.27
C ARG A 134 20.37 20.83 -18.11
N ALA A 135 20.53 19.58 -18.53
CA ALA A 135 21.82 18.89 -18.51
C ALA A 135 22.84 19.61 -19.41
N PRO A 136 24.04 19.96 -18.89
CA PRO A 136 25.13 20.50 -19.71
C PRO A 136 25.89 19.42 -20.51
N ARG A 137 25.94 18.16 -20.06
CA ARG A 137 26.85 17.14 -20.62
C ARG A 137 26.22 16.12 -21.58
N ALA A 138 24.90 16.02 -21.64
CA ALA A 138 24.23 14.96 -22.39
C ALA A 138 22.98 15.48 -23.11
N PRO A 139 22.48 14.74 -24.11
CA PRO A 139 21.19 15.05 -24.72
C PRO A 139 20.11 15.00 -23.63
N ARG A 140 19.20 15.97 -23.67
CA ARG A 140 18.12 16.22 -22.68
C ARG A 140 17.01 15.17 -22.74
N THR A 141 17.37 13.90 -22.91
CA THR A 141 16.47 12.75 -23.13
C THR A 141 16.06 12.07 -21.84
N GLU A 142 16.73 12.36 -20.74
CA GLU A 142 16.47 11.79 -19.42
C GLU A 142 16.36 12.87 -18.35
N ALA A 143 15.57 12.60 -17.31
CA ALA A 143 15.38 13.52 -16.19
C ALA A 143 15.41 12.83 -14.83
N LEU A 144 15.75 13.60 -13.79
CA LEU A 144 15.60 13.28 -12.37
C LEU A 144 14.63 14.29 -11.74
N VAL A 145 13.84 13.88 -10.75
CA VAL A 145 12.86 14.77 -10.10
C VAL A 145 13.14 14.91 -8.62
N LEU A 146 13.36 16.15 -8.16
CA LEU A 146 13.34 16.52 -6.74
C LEU A 146 12.02 17.21 -6.44
N SER A 147 11.15 16.59 -5.65
CA SER A 147 9.87 17.17 -5.26
C SER A 147 9.81 17.57 -3.79
N ALA A 148 9.01 18.60 -3.48
CA ALA A 148 8.63 18.93 -2.13
C ALA A 148 7.16 19.39 -2.11
N PRO A 149 6.25 18.65 -1.45
CA PRO A 149 4.85 19.05 -1.38
C PRO A 149 4.66 20.31 -0.53
N CYS A 150 3.84 21.24 -1.03
CA CYS A 150 3.36 22.37 -0.26
C CYS A 150 2.08 21.99 0.48
N SER A 151 2.24 21.26 1.59
CA SER A 151 1.13 20.86 2.47
C SER A 151 0.46 22.08 3.12
N GLU A 152 -0.77 21.94 3.61
CA GLU A 152 -1.45 23.03 4.30
C GLU A 152 -0.75 23.43 5.62
N GLY A 153 -0.92 24.68 6.05
CA GLY A 153 -0.30 25.21 7.27
C GLY A 153 1.21 25.49 7.16
N ASN A 154 1.94 25.38 8.27
CA ASN A 154 3.38 25.67 8.34
C ASN A 154 4.27 24.44 8.09
N ASN A 155 3.67 23.36 7.58
CA ASN A 155 4.38 22.11 7.31
C ASN A 155 5.17 22.18 6.01
N ASN A 156 6.24 21.39 5.96
CA ASN A 156 7.12 21.17 4.82
C ASN A 156 7.87 22.37 4.20
N ASN A 157 7.82 23.54 4.84
CA ASN A 157 8.43 24.76 4.28
C ASN A 157 9.96 24.66 4.17
N GLN A 158 10.60 23.92 5.09
CA GLN A 158 12.04 23.70 5.09
C GLN A 158 12.48 22.81 3.93
N ALA A 159 11.64 21.87 3.48
CA ALA A 159 11.93 21.06 2.29
C ALA A 159 11.96 21.91 1.03
N VAL A 160 11.01 22.83 0.87
CA VAL A 160 10.99 23.79 -0.24
C VAL A 160 12.24 24.68 -0.19
N GLY A 161 12.62 25.16 1.00
CA GLY A 161 13.86 25.92 1.20
C GLY A 161 15.12 25.14 0.78
N LEU A 162 15.22 23.87 1.17
CA LEU A 162 16.34 22.98 0.80
C LEU A 162 16.36 22.66 -0.69
N LEU A 163 15.19 22.38 -1.28
CA LEU A 163 15.02 22.16 -2.71
C LEU A 163 15.52 23.37 -3.52
N LEU A 164 15.13 24.59 -3.12
CA LEU A 164 15.60 25.83 -3.76
C LEU A 164 17.10 26.08 -3.53
N GLY A 165 17.62 25.74 -2.35
CA GLY A 165 19.06 25.80 -2.05
C GLY A 165 19.88 24.84 -2.93
N LEU A 166 19.40 23.61 -3.09
CA LEU A 166 20.00 22.61 -3.97
C LEU A 166 19.90 23.03 -5.43
N ALA A 167 18.79 23.61 -5.87
CA ALA A 167 18.65 24.12 -7.24
C ALA A 167 19.72 25.17 -7.58
N GLN A 168 19.95 26.14 -6.68
CA GLN A 168 21.01 27.14 -6.86
C GLN A 168 22.40 26.49 -6.92
N TYR A 169 22.65 25.51 -6.06
CA TYR A 169 23.92 24.80 -6.02
C TYR A 169 24.12 23.93 -7.27
N PHE A 170 23.11 23.16 -7.70
CA PHE A 170 23.19 22.28 -8.87
C PHE A 170 23.40 23.09 -10.15
N ARG A 171 22.84 24.30 -10.25
CA ARG A 171 23.06 25.20 -11.38
C ARG A 171 24.53 25.58 -11.59
N SER A 172 25.33 25.64 -10.52
CA SER A 172 26.76 25.95 -10.60
C SER A 172 27.64 24.73 -10.92
N GLN A 173 27.06 23.53 -10.90
CA GLN A 173 27.77 22.29 -11.19
C GLN A 173 27.67 21.91 -12.67
N ILE A 174 28.78 21.44 -13.24
CA ILE A 174 28.87 21.07 -14.67
C ILE A 174 28.71 19.56 -14.92
N HIS A 175 28.57 18.75 -13.89
CA HIS A 175 28.64 17.28 -14.02
C HIS A 175 27.32 16.60 -14.37
N TRP A 176 26.21 17.34 -14.47
CA TRP A 176 24.89 16.76 -14.76
C TRP A 176 24.79 16.28 -16.22
N ALA A 177 24.33 15.04 -16.36
CA ALA A 177 24.05 14.37 -17.62
C ALA A 177 22.55 14.23 -17.87
N LYS A 178 21.72 14.33 -16.83
CA LYS A 178 20.25 14.30 -16.91
C LYS A 178 19.68 15.66 -16.54
N ASP A 179 18.53 16.00 -17.13
CA ASP A 179 17.77 17.18 -16.69
C ASP A 179 17.33 16.97 -15.23
N ILE A 180 17.33 18.02 -14.41
CA ILE A 180 16.86 17.93 -13.03
C ILE A 180 15.62 18.81 -12.90
N ILE A 181 14.49 18.20 -12.56
CA ILE A 181 13.21 18.86 -12.37
C ILE A 181 13.02 19.10 -10.88
N PHE A 182 12.89 20.35 -10.50
CA PHE A 182 12.56 20.79 -9.14
C PHE A 182 11.07 21.09 -9.08
N LEU A 183 10.29 20.25 -8.39
CA LEU A 183 8.82 20.32 -8.35
C LEU A 183 8.33 20.73 -6.96
N VAL A 184 7.46 21.73 -6.91
CA VAL A 184 6.68 22.09 -5.73
C VAL A 184 5.21 21.94 -6.09
N ASN A 185 4.59 20.89 -5.56
CA ASN A 185 3.20 20.53 -5.80
C ASN A 185 2.30 21.05 -4.68
N GLU A 186 1.14 21.59 -5.04
CA GLU A 186 0.12 22.01 -4.06
C GLU A 186 -0.84 20.85 -3.77
N HIS A 187 -1.40 20.78 -2.56
CA HIS A 187 -2.31 19.70 -2.12
C HIS A 187 -1.70 18.29 -2.13
N ASP A 188 -0.41 18.18 -1.78
CA ASP A 188 0.33 16.91 -1.63
C ASP A 188 0.14 15.97 -2.84
N LEU A 189 -0.44 14.78 -2.60
CA LEU A 189 -0.67 13.73 -3.60
C LEU A 189 -1.56 14.18 -4.77
N ILE A 190 -2.54 15.07 -4.55
CA ILE A 190 -3.47 15.51 -5.62
C ILE A 190 -2.70 16.32 -6.67
N GLY A 191 -1.87 17.27 -6.22
CA GLY A 191 -1.03 18.05 -7.12
C GLY A 191 0.00 17.17 -7.84
N MET A 192 0.60 16.23 -7.12
CA MET A 192 1.55 15.28 -7.71
C MET A 192 0.91 14.42 -8.81
N GLN A 193 -0.29 13.89 -8.55
CA GLN A 193 -1.05 13.09 -9.51
C GLN A 193 -1.37 13.90 -10.78
N ALA A 194 -1.85 15.13 -10.64
CA ALA A 194 -2.13 16.02 -11.77
C ALA A 194 -0.87 16.35 -12.59
N TRP A 195 0.27 16.52 -11.91
CA TRP A 195 1.55 16.77 -12.58
C TRP A 195 2.04 15.55 -13.35
N LEU A 196 2.00 14.37 -12.74
CA LEU A 196 2.40 13.13 -13.40
C LEU A 196 1.51 12.79 -14.60
N GLU A 197 0.19 12.95 -14.46
CA GLU A 197 -0.76 12.77 -15.56
C GLU A 197 -0.48 13.73 -16.73
N GLY A 198 -0.25 15.01 -16.41
CA GLY A 198 0.15 16.01 -17.40
C GLY A 198 1.50 15.70 -18.06
N TYR A 199 2.44 15.14 -17.30
CA TYR A 199 3.77 14.77 -17.78
C TYR A 199 3.75 13.56 -18.71
N HIS A 200 2.93 12.55 -18.43
CA HIS A 200 2.83 11.33 -19.22
C HIS A 200 1.71 11.39 -20.29
N HIS A 201 0.94 12.48 -20.34
CA HIS A 201 -0.24 12.63 -21.20
C HIS A 201 -1.28 11.52 -20.98
N THR A 202 -1.48 11.14 -19.73
CA THR A 202 -2.44 10.11 -19.32
C THR A 202 -3.53 10.74 -18.45
N ASN A 203 -4.80 10.38 -18.65
CA ASN A 203 -5.90 10.82 -17.79
C ASN A 203 -6.56 9.59 -17.14
N THR A 204 -5.85 8.94 -16.22
CA THR A 204 -6.33 7.70 -15.58
C THR A 204 -7.34 7.98 -14.49
N THR A 205 -7.23 9.12 -13.81
CA THR A 205 -8.11 9.45 -12.68
C THR A 205 -9.27 10.37 -13.06
N GLY A 206 -9.28 10.98 -14.25
CA GLY A 206 -10.36 11.85 -14.72
C GLY A 206 -10.25 13.28 -14.20
N GLY A 207 -9.04 13.78 -13.95
CA GLY A 207 -8.77 15.12 -13.43
C GLY A 207 -8.63 16.14 -14.57
N ASP A 208 -8.99 17.40 -14.29
CA ASP A 208 -8.75 18.49 -15.22
C ASP A 208 -7.41 19.13 -14.90
N TRP A 209 -6.51 19.17 -15.88
CA TRP A 209 -5.20 19.79 -15.76
C TRP A 209 -4.83 20.57 -17.01
N SER A 210 -4.08 21.65 -16.82
CA SER A 210 -3.51 22.43 -17.91
C SER A 210 -2.32 21.72 -18.56
N PRO A 211 -2.14 21.81 -19.90
CA PRO A 211 -1.03 21.16 -20.58
C PRO A 211 0.32 21.73 -20.09
N LEU A 212 1.31 20.85 -19.91
CA LEU A 212 2.65 21.27 -19.50
C LEU A 212 3.33 22.06 -20.62
N GLN A 213 3.68 23.31 -20.32
CA GLN A 213 4.36 24.21 -21.26
C GLN A 213 5.83 23.80 -21.52
N GLY A 214 6.46 23.15 -20.55
CA GLY A 214 7.83 22.67 -20.65
C GLY A 214 7.96 21.25 -20.13
N ARG A 215 8.78 20.44 -20.80
CA ARG A 215 9.03 19.05 -20.41
C ARG A 215 10.52 18.74 -20.38
N GLY A 216 10.91 17.88 -19.43
CA GLY A 216 12.21 17.20 -19.44
C GLY A 216 12.17 15.92 -20.28
N GLY A 217 13.29 15.21 -20.35
CA GLY A 217 13.35 13.86 -20.89
C GLY A 217 12.75 12.80 -19.97
N SER A 218 12.73 11.52 -20.36
CA SER A 218 12.16 10.43 -19.56
C SER A 218 12.65 10.47 -18.11
N ILE A 219 11.74 10.53 -17.14
CA ILE A 219 12.09 10.51 -15.73
C ILE A 219 12.66 9.14 -15.38
N GLN A 220 13.87 9.11 -14.82
CA GLN A 220 14.58 7.88 -14.45
C GLN A 220 14.39 7.56 -12.96
N ALA A 221 14.47 8.57 -12.10
CA ALA A 221 14.24 8.44 -10.67
C ALA A 221 13.71 9.74 -10.07
N ALA A 222 13.01 9.63 -8.94
CA ALA A 222 12.49 10.77 -8.20
C ALA A 222 12.77 10.66 -6.68
N LEU A 223 13.03 11.79 -6.03
CA LEU A 223 13.12 11.87 -4.58
C LEU A 223 12.18 12.96 -4.10
N SER A 224 11.31 12.63 -3.14
CA SER A 224 10.44 13.61 -2.49
C SER A 224 10.96 13.96 -1.09
N LEU A 225 10.92 15.24 -0.74
CA LEU A 225 11.41 15.76 0.54
C LEU A 225 10.26 16.22 1.42
N GLU A 226 10.27 15.73 2.66
CA GLU A 226 9.28 16.05 3.68
C GLU A 226 10.00 16.51 4.97
N LEU A 227 10.30 17.81 5.07
CA LEU A 227 11.00 18.45 6.18
C LEU A 227 10.10 19.54 6.80
N SER A 228 9.45 19.22 7.92
CA SER A 228 8.52 20.13 8.60
C SER A 228 9.12 20.90 9.79
N SER A 229 10.39 20.68 10.11
CA SER A 229 11.05 21.32 11.26
C SER A 229 12.42 21.89 10.89
N ASP A 230 12.78 23.01 11.52
CA ASP A 230 14.11 23.62 11.43
C ASP A 230 15.20 22.73 12.04
N VAL A 231 14.82 21.88 13.00
CA VAL A 231 15.72 20.98 13.70
C VAL A 231 15.36 19.54 13.32
N ILE A 232 16.32 18.85 12.71
CA ILE A 232 16.16 17.46 12.29
C ILE A 232 17.13 16.60 13.08
N THR A 233 16.64 15.52 13.66
CA THR A 233 17.45 14.59 14.46
C THR A 233 17.80 13.32 13.70
N SER A 234 16.90 12.85 12.84
CA SER A 234 17.12 11.70 11.96
C SER A 234 16.31 11.83 10.68
N LEU A 235 16.71 11.09 9.64
CA LEU A 235 15.99 11.00 8.37
C LEU A 235 15.28 9.64 8.26
N ASP A 236 13.98 9.64 8.00
CA ASP A 236 13.20 8.43 7.76
C ASP A 236 13.00 8.21 6.27
N LEU A 237 13.22 6.97 5.83
CA LEU A 237 12.98 6.58 4.44
C LEU A 237 11.59 5.94 4.33
N VAL A 238 10.78 6.46 3.41
CA VAL A 238 9.44 5.95 3.09
C VAL A 238 9.43 5.43 1.66
N LEU A 239 8.87 4.22 1.50
CA LEU A 239 8.98 3.45 0.24
C LEU A 239 7.64 2.89 -0.24
N GLU A 240 6.62 2.87 0.63
CA GLU A 240 5.33 2.28 0.33
C GLU A 240 4.53 3.15 -0.63
N GLY A 241 4.36 2.66 -1.85
CA GLY A 241 3.57 3.29 -2.88
C GLY A 241 2.17 2.71 -3.04
N LEU A 242 1.50 3.17 -4.10
CA LEU A 242 0.13 2.78 -4.43
C LEU A 242 0.03 1.26 -4.65
N ASN A 243 -1.03 0.64 -4.15
CA ASN A 243 -1.30 -0.80 -4.25
C ASN A 243 -0.22 -1.71 -3.65
N GLY A 244 0.64 -1.18 -2.77
CA GLY A 244 1.72 -1.93 -2.15
C GLY A 244 2.95 -2.13 -3.05
N GLN A 245 3.08 -1.31 -4.10
CA GLN A 245 4.30 -1.24 -4.90
C GLN A 245 5.45 -0.65 -4.07
N LEU A 246 6.66 -1.14 -4.33
CA LEU A 246 7.90 -0.67 -3.72
C LEU A 246 8.89 -0.28 -4.84
N PRO A 247 9.73 0.75 -4.62
CA PRO A 247 10.81 1.06 -5.54
C PRO A 247 11.86 -0.05 -5.51
N ASN A 248 12.78 0.00 -6.46
CA ASN A 248 13.96 -0.83 -6.47
C ASN A 248 14.78 -0.66 -5.17
N LEU A 249 15.13 -1.78 -4.52
CA LEU A 249 15.86 -1.81 -3.25
C LEU A 249 17.19 -1.05 -3.30
N ASP A 250 17.83 -0.96 -4.47
CA ASP A 250 19.08 -0.20 -4.62
C ASP A 250 18.91 1.29 -4.29
N LEU A 251 17.72 1.87 -4.49
CA LEU A 251 17.43 3.25 -4.08
C LEU A 251 17.46 3.42 -2.56
N ALA A 252 16.92 2.45 -1.83
CA ALA A 252 16.93 2.43 -0.37
C ALA A 252 18.33 2.19 0.20
N ASN A 253 19.05 1.24 -0.40
CA ASN A 253 20.42 0.94 -0.04
C ASN A 253 21.35 2.14 -0.33
N LEU A 254 21.11 2.89 -1.41
CA LEU A 254 21.85 4.10 -1.76
C LEU A 254 21.66 5.18 -0.68
N PHE A 255 20.42 5.41 -0.26
CA PHE A 255 20.11 6.31 0.86
C PHE A 255 20.87 5.89 2.12
N TYR A 256 20.80 4.61 2.50
CA TYR A 256 21.46 4.11 3.69
C TYR A 256 22.99 4.27 3.64
N ALA A 257 23.61 3.95 2.49
CA ALA A 257 25.05 4.10 2.29
C ALA A 257 25.53 5.55 2.46
N PHE A 258 24.76 6.53 1.98
CA PHE A 258 25.07 7.95 2.20
C PHE A 258 24.82 8.41 3.63
N CYS A 259 23.79 7.90 4.30
CA CYS A 259 23.59 8.14 5.73
C CYS A 259 24.79 7.68 6.55
N GLN A 260 25.30 6.47 6.29
CA GLN A 260 26.49 5.94 6.96
C GLN A 260 27.74 6.78 6.66
N LYS A 261 27.97 7.13 5.40
CA LYS A 261 29.14 7.92 4.98
C LYS A 261 29.18 9.30 5.65
N ILE A 262 28.04 9.98 5.70
CA ILE A 262 27.95 11.36 6.19
C ILE A 262 27.76 11.40 7.71
N GLY A 263 27.38 10.27 8.34
CA GLY A 263 27.13 10.18 9.78
C GLY A 263 25.74 10.68 10.17
N VAL A 264 24.74 10.54 9.29
CA VAL A 264 23.35 10.93 9.56
C VAL A 264 22.57 9.74 10.12
N LEU A 265 21.88 9.93 11.24
CA LEU A 265 20.97 8.94 11.78
C LEU A 265 19.80 8.73 10.82
N CYS A 266 19.56 7.47 10.46
CA CYS A 266 18.46 7.09 9.58
C CYS A 266 17.53 6.05 10.21
N THR A 267 16.25 6.18 9.89
CA THR A 267 15.19 5.29 10.34
C THR A 267 14.43 4.73 9.14
N ILE A 268 13.74 3.63 9.37
CA ILE A 268 12.69 3.13 8.49
C ILE A 268 11.47 2.84 9.35
N GLN A 269 10.28 3.21 8.88
CA GLN A 269 9.05 3.16 9.69
C GLN A 269 9.12 3.97 10.99
N GLY A 270 9.97 5.00 11.06
CA GLY A 270 10.21 5.78 12.28
C GLY A 270 11.01 5.03 13.36
N LYS A 271 11.47 3.81 13.08
CA LYS A 271 12.26 2.98 14.00
C LYS A 271 13.75 3.08 13.69
N LEU A 272 14.57 3.25 14.72
CA LEU A 272 16.03 3.34 14.59
C LEU A 272 16.65 1.98 14.30
N GLN A 273 17.76 1.99 13.57
CA GLN A 273 18.50 0.76 13.35
C GLN A 273 19.16 0.26 14.64
N ARG A 274 19.10 -1.06 14.80
CA ARG A 274 19.71 -1.81 15.89
C ARG A 274 20.68 -2.83 15.33
N ASN A 275 21.76 -3.07 16.08
CA ASN A 275 22.79 -4.05 15.72
C ASN A 275 22.76 -5.29 16.62
N ASP A 276 21.91 -5.32 17.63
CA ASP A 276 21.78 -6.41 18.61
C ASP A 276 20.76 -7.46 18.16
N TRP A 277 20.94 -8.01 16.95
CA TRP A 277 20.01 -8.95 16.30
C TRP A 277 19.80 -10.27 17.05
N ASP A 278 20.81 -10.71 17.80
CA ASP A 278 20.76 -11.93 18.62
C ASP A 278 19.92 -11.76 19.89
N THR A 279 19.61 -10.52 20.29
CA THR A 279 18.83 -10.27 21.52
C THR A 279 17.33 -10.34 21.24
N THR A 280 16.57 -10.71 22.27
CA THR A 280 15.10 -10.71 22.20
C THR A 280 14.54 -9.31 21.90
N SER A 281 15.19 -8.26 22.39
CA SER A 281 14.83 -6.88 22.05
C SER A 281 15.14 -6.52 20.61
N GLY A 282 16.25 -6.99 20.05
CA GLY A 282 16.59 -6.78 18.65
C GLY A 282 15.62 -7.49 17.71
N TYR A 283 15.31 -8.76 17.98
CA TYR A 283 14.30 -9.51 17.24
C TYR A 283 12.92 -8.82 17.30
N SER A 284 12.46 -8.44 18.50
CA SER A 284 11.17 -7.78 18.68
C SER A 284 11.11 -6.47 17.88
N HIS A 285 12.17 -5.66 17.93
CA HIS A 285 12.28 -4.43 17.17
C HIS A 285 12.26 -4.65 15.65
N ALA A 286 12.97 -5.66 15.16
CA ALA A 286 12.99 -6.04 13.75
C ALA A 286 11.59 -6.53 13.29
N ALA A 287 10.93 -7.36 14.10
CA ALA A 287 9.58 -7.85 13.84
C ALA A 287 8.55 -6.71 13.82
N GLN A 288 8.63 -5.77 14.77
CA GLN A 288 7.78 -4.58 14.80
C GLN A 288 7.96 -3.71 13.56
N THR A 289 9.22 -3.46 13.15
CA THR A 289 9.54 -2.66 11.97
C THR A 289 9.03 -3.33 10.69
N MET A 290 9.23 -4.64 10.56
CA MET A 290 8.71 -5.43 9.45
C MET A 290 7.19 -5.43 9.42
N MET A 291 6.53 -5.59 10.57
CA MET A 291 5.06 -5.59 10.66
C MET A 291 4.47 -4.22 10.32
N LEU A 292 5.11 -3.12 10.72
CA LEU A 292 4.73 -1.77 10.30
C LEU A 292 4.78 -1.62 8.77
N MET A 293 5.85 -2.08 8.13
CA MET A 293 5.96 -2.06 6.67
C MET A 293 4.87 -2.91 6.01
N VAL A 294 4.57 -4.10 6.54
CA VAL A 294 3.49 -4.97 6.04
C VAL A 294 2.13 -4.29 6.16
N LEU A 295 1.81 -3.68 7.29
CA LEU A 295 0.54 -2.97 7.47
C LEU A 295 0.42 -1.74 6.55
N LYS A 296 1.50 -0.97 6.37
CA LYS A 296 1.52 0.15 5.42
C LYS A 296 1.33 -0.33 3.98
N GLN A 297 2.04 -1.38 3.57
CA GLN A 297 1.91 -1.93 2.23
C GLN A 297 0.51 -2.52 2.02
N ALA A 298 -0.05 -3.22 3.00
CA ALA A 298 -1.39 -3.81 2.94
C ALA A 298 -2.51 -2.76 2.77
N SER A 299 -2.32 -1.56 3.32
CA SER A 299 -3.28 -0.46 3.13
C SER A 299 -3.45 -0.04 1.67
N GLY A 300 -2.45 -0.31 0.82
CA GLY A 300 -2.44 0.02 -0.61
C GLY A 300 -2.47 1.53 -0.92
N ARG A 301 -2.42 2.38 0.10
CA ARG A 301 -2.34 3.83 -0.06
C ARG A 301 -0.89 4.28 -0.27
N PRO A 302 -0.62 5.32 -1.07
CA PRO A 302 0.71 5.90 -1.17
C PRO A 302 1.03 6.65 0.12
N TRP A 303 2.12 6.29 0.79
CA TRP A 303 2.52 6.95 2.05
C TRP A 303 3.32 8.23 1.86
N GLY A 304 3.62 8.62 0.62
CA GLY A 304 4.20 9.91 0.24
C GLY A 304 4.11 10.10 -1.28
N ASP A 305 4.49 11.28 -1.77
CA ASP A 305 4.37 11.64 -3.20
C ASP A 305 5.08 10.65 -4.14
N HIS A 306 6.19 10.06 -3.69
CA HIS A 306 6.93 9.04 -4.43
C HIS A 306 6.04 7.85 -4.84
N GLY A 307 5.01 7.51 -4.05
CA GLY A 307 4.17 6.36 -4.29
C GLY A 307 3.37 6.40 -5.59
N LEU A 308 3.15 7.61 -6.15
CA LEU A 308 2.48 7.81 -7.43
C LEU A 308 3.42 7.65 -8.64
N PHE A 309 4.73 7.84 -8.45
CA PHE A 309 5.74 7.66 -9.49
C PHE A 309 5.90 6.18 -9.87
N LEU A 310 5.75 5.26 -8.90
CA LEU A 310 5.95 3.82 -9.11
C LEU A 310 5.02 3.24 -10.19
N ARG A 311 3.80 3.77 -10.32
CA ARG A 311 2.85 3.37 -11.38
C ARG A 311 3.39 3.61 -12.80
N TYR A 312 4.27 4.60 -12.97
CA TYR A 312 4.89 4.95 -14.25
C TYR A 312 6.26 4.26 -14.45
N HIS A 313 6.60 3.28 -13.62
CA HIS A 313 7.92 2.64 -13.58
C HIS A 313 9.06 3.64 -13.38
N ILE A 314 8.80 4.65 -12.53
CA ILE A 314 9.80 5.60 -12.09
C ILE A 314 10.16 5.25 -10.65
N GLU A 315 11.42 4.90 -10.42
CA GLU A 315 11.89 4.56 -9.07
C GLU A 315 11.93 5.79 -8.19
N ALA A 316 11.18 5.77 -7.10
CA ALA A 316 11.04 6.93 -6.24
C ALA A 316 10.95 6.59 -4.75
N ALA A 317 11.45 7.49 -3.91
CA ALA A 317 11.36 7.39 -2.45
C ALA A 317 11.09 8.76 -1.82
N SER A 318 10.40 8.78 -0.67
CA SER A 318 10.25 9.98 0.16
C SER A 318 11.25 9.95 1.32
N ILE A 319 11.91 11.07 1.58
CA ILE A 319 12.81 11.26 2.72
C ILE A 319 12.14 12.24 3.68
N ARG A 320 11.84 11.78 4.90
CA ARG A 320 11.21 12.57 5.96
C ARG A 320 12.22 13.01 7.01
N GLY A 321 12.14 14.27 7.43
CA GLY A 321 12.90 14.77 8.57
C GLY A 321 12.15 14.54 9.87
N ILE A 322 12.70 13.72 10.77
CA ILE A 322 12.14 13.50 12.11
C ILE A 322 12.81 14.44 13.11
N ASN A 323 11.96 15.18 13.84
CA ASN A 323 12.37 15.93 15.02
C ASN A 323 11.99 15.14 16.28
N SER A 324 13.01 14.68 17.02
CA SER A 324 12.86 13.95 18.28
C SER A 324 13.62 14.70 19.38
N PHE A 325 13.34 14.41 20.66
CA PHE A 325 14.03 14.99 21.82
C PHE A 325 15.50 14.53 22.01
N ARG A 326 16.22 14.22 20.93
CA ARG A 326 17.61 13.78 20.99
C ARG A 326 18.56 14.97 21.06
N GLN A 327 19.69 14.79 21.74
CA GLN A 327 20.72 15.82 21.87
C GLN A 327 21.42 16.12 20.54
N TYR A 328 21.60 15.09 19.70
CA TYR A 328 22.23 15.24 18.39
C TYR A 328 21.26 15.84 17.38
N LYS A 329 21.69 16.93 16.73
CA LYS A 329 20.95 17.64 15.68
C LYS A 329 21.75 17.55 14.39
N THR A 330 21.07 17.26 13.30
CA THR A 330 21.66 17.19 11.96
C THR A 330 21.46 18.52 11.26
N ASP A 331 22.56 19.11 10.80
CA ASP A 331 22.52 20.37 10.06
C ASP A 331 21.88 20.18 8.68
N THR A 332 21.18 21.21 8.20
CA THR A 332 20.61 21.22 6.84
C THR A 332 21.67 21.11 5.75
N THR A 333 22.88 21.60 6.01
CA THR A 333 24.03 21.43 5.11
C THR A 333 24.36 19.95 4.93
N THR A 334 24.33 19.18 6.00
CA THR A 334 24.59 17.74 5.99
C THR A 334 23.55 16.97 5.20
N ILE A 335 22.27 17.34 5.33
CA ILE A 335 21.17 16.77 4.53
C ILE A 335 21.32 17.15 3.04
N GLY A 336 21.69 18.40 2.75
CA GLY A 336 21.96 18.83 1.37
C GLY A 336 23.13 18.08 0.73
N ARG A 337 24.18 17.78 1.49
CA ARG A 337 25.29 16.91 1.02
C ARG A 337 24.80 15.49 0.73
N LEU A 338 23.96 14.91 1.59
CA LEU A 338 23.38 13.59 1.36
C LEU A 338 22.60 13.55 0.04
N LEU A 339 21.73 14.54 -0.18
CA LEU A 339 20.95 14.63 -1.42
C LEU A 339 21.82 14.88 -2.64
N GLU A 340 22.83 15.76 -2.53
CA GLU A 340 23.84 15.92 -3.59
C GLU A 340 24.49 14.59 -3.96
N GLY A 341 24.95 13.81 -2.96
CA GLY A 341 25.55 12.50 -3.16
C GLY A 341 24.62 11.53 -3.90
N MET A 342 23.37 11.43 -3.45
CA MET A 342 22.35 10.60 -4.09
C MET A 342 22.09 11.02 -5.54
N TYR A 343 21.89 12.31 -5.80
CA TYR A 343 21.65 12.83 -7.16
C TYR A 343 22.85 12.62 -8.08
N ARG A 344 24.08 12.74 -7.57
CA ARG A 344 25.29 12.42 -8.36
C ARG A 344 25.34 10.95 -8.77
N LYS A 345 24.78 10.04 -7.97
CA LYS A 345 24.66 8.62 -8.33
C LYS A 345 23.52 8.32 -9.28
N LEU A 346 22.35 8.87 -9.03
CA LEU A 346 21.22 8.76 -9.95
C LEU A 346 21.54 9.34 -11.33
N ASN A 347 22.32 10.42 -11.38
CA ASN A 347 22.77 11.04 -12.63
C ASN A 347 23.64 10.10 -13.48
N ASN A 348 24.41 9.22 -12.84
CA ASN A 348 25.33 8.30 -13.50
C ASN A 348 24.66 7.00 -13.95
N LEU A 349 23.39 6.78 -13.66
CA LEU A 349 22.65 5.63 -14.16
C LEU A 349 22.62 5.67 -15.69
N LEU A 350 23.03 4.59 -16.35
CA LEU A 350 22.96 4.50 -17.81
C LEU A 350 21.60 3.98 -18.28
N GLU A 351 20.92 3.22 -17.42
CA GLU A 351 19.65 2.56 -17.71
C GLU A 351 18.73 2.73 -16.50
N ARG A 352 17.44 2.41 -16.69
CA ARG A 352 16.48 2.31 -15.58
C ARG A 352 16.94 1.27 -14.58
N LEU A 353 16.67 1.48 -13.30
CA LEU A 353 16.96 0.52 -12.24
C LEU A 353 16.14 -0.77 -12.46
N HIS A 354 16.82 -1.88 -12.75
CA HIS A 354 16.16 -3.16 -13.06
C HIS A 354 16.84 -4.39 -12.45
N GLN A 355 18.08 -4.27 -11.95
CA GLN A 355 18.86 -5.43 -11.52
C GLN A 355 18.52 -5.93 -10.10
N SER A 356 18.16 -5.02 -9.18
CA SER A 356 17.84 -5.36 -7.79
C SER A 356 16.36 -5.64 -7.55
N TYR A 357 16.03 -6.02 -6.31
CA TYR A 357 14.72 -6.55 -5.91
C TYR A 357 13.65 -5.46 -5.87
N PHE A 358 12.46 -5.79 -6.37
CA PHE A 358 11.22 -5.00 -6.25
C PHE A 358 10.25 -5.55 -5.18
N PHE A 359 10.52 -6.76 -4.70
CA PHE A 359 9.67 -7.51 -3.79
C PHE A 359 10.49 -7.89 -2.56
N TYR A 360 10.39 -7.07 -1.52
CA TYR A 360 11.16 -7.22 -0.29
C TYR A 360 10.41 -6.68 0.93
N LEU A 361 10.77 -7.17 2.10
CA LEU A 361 10.42 -6.58 3.39
C LEU A 361 11.70 -6.13 4.10
N MET A 362 11.66 -5.02 4.82
CA MET A 362 12.83 -4.49 5.52
C MET A 362 12.60 -4.43 7.03
N PRO A 363 13.12 -5.40 7.79
CA PRO A 363 13.21 -5.31 9.24
C PRO A 363 14.17 -4.21 9.72
N SER A 364 15.11 -3.77 8.87
CA SER A 364 16.02 -2.64 9.07
C SER A 364 16.51 -2.12 7.72
N LEU A 365 17.07 -0.91 7.64
CA LEU A 365 17.71 -0.41 6.42
C LEU A 365 19.00 -1.16 6.05
N SER A 366 19.61 -1.89 6.99
CA SER A 366 20.81 -2.69 6.73
C SER A 366 20.52 -4.10 6.23
N ARG A 367 19.28 -4.59 6.39
CA ARG A 367 18.90 -5.97 6.10
C ARG A 367 17.50 -6.08 5.53
N PHE A 368 17.32 -6.96 4.55
CA PHE A 368 16.05 -7.17 3.88
C PHE A 368 15.71 -8.67 3.79
N VAL A 369 14.42 -8.96 3.61
CA VAL A 369 13.88 -10.29 3.37
C VAL A 369 13.39 -10.32 1.93
N SER A 370 13.97 -11.18 1.10
CA SER A 370 13.57 -11.31 -0.30
C SER A 370 12.28 -12.10 -0.47
N ILE A 371 11.64 -11.96 -1.64
CA ILE A 371 10.45 -12.72 -2.02
C ILE A 371 10.57 -14.23 -1.81
N GLY A 372 11.76 -14.81 -2.00
CA GLY A 372 12.00 -16.23 -1.80
C GLY A 372 11.83 -16.71 -0.35
N TYR A 373 12.04 -15.82 0.63
CA TYR A 373 11.92 -16.16 2.05
C TYR A 373 10.51 -15.95 2.58
N TYR A 374 9.81 -14.88 2.17
CA TYR A 374 8.48 -14.60 2.73
C TYR A 374 7.33 -15.31 2.00
N MET A 375 7.46 -15.62 0.69
CA MET A 375 6.40 -16.31 -0.06
C MET A 375 6.04 -17.70 0.49
N PRO A 376 6.99 -18.52 1.01
CA PRO A 376 6.65 -19.78 1.67
C PRO A 376 5.62 -19.65 2.80
N ALA A 377 5.62 -18.56 3.57
CA ALA A 377 4.62 -18.34 4.61
C ALA A 377 3.20 -18.30 4.04
N PHE A 378 3.01 -17.55 2.95
CA PHE A 378 1.75 -17.51 2.22
C PHE A 378 1.44 -18.85 1.54
N GLY A 379 2.44 -19.50 0.94
CA GLY A 379 2.30 -20.81 0.31
C GLY A 379 1.75 -21.87 1.27
N LEU A 380 2.23 -21.90 2.52
CA LEU A 380 1.71 -22.81 3.56
C LEU A 380 0.23 -22.55 3.88
N LEU A 381 -0.22 -21.30 3.89
CA LEU A 381 -1.63 -20.95 4.05
C LEU A 381 -2.45 -21.32 2.81
N ALA A 382 -1.94 -21.05 1.61
CA ALA A 382 -2.61 -21.36 0.35
C ALA A 382 -2.80 -22.87 0.14
N VAL A 383 -1.82 -23.69 0.55
CA VAL A 383 -1.91 -25.16 0.49
C VAL A 383 -3.10 -25.70 1.28
N ILE A 384 -3.51 -25.04 2.38
CA ILE A 384 -4.72 -25.43 3.13
C ILE A 384 -5.95 -25.42 2.24
N LEU A 385 -6.11 -24.37 1.41
CA LEU A 385 -7.23 -24.28 0.47
C LEU A 385 -7.17 -25.41 -0.57
N LEU A 386 -5.98 -25.69 -1.12
CA LEU A 386 -5.79 -26.78 -2.08
C LEU A 386 -6.07 -28.17 -1.49
N LEU A 387 -5.64 -28.41 -0.24
CA LEU A 387 -5.95 -29.65 0.50
C LEU A 387 -7.46 -29.79 0.75
N ARG A 388 -8.16 -28.69 1.02
CA ARG A 388 -9.62 -28.70 1.20
C ARG A 388 -10.38 -28.90 -0.10
N VAL A 389 -9.93 -28.28 -1.19
CA VAL A 389 -10.46 -28.48 -2.55
C VAL A 389 -10.30 -29.94 -2.97
N SER A 390 -9.09 -30.48 -2.87
CA SER A 390 -8.80 -31.88 -3.22
C SER A 390 -9.62 -32.88 -2.39
N PHE A 391 -9.84 -32.60 -1.10
CA PHE A 391 -10.73 -33.41 -0.28
C PHE A 391 -12.18 -33.41 -0.81
N HIS A 392 -12.74 -32.24 -1.12
CA HIS A 392 -14.12 -32.16 -1.64
C HIS A 392 -14.26 -32.78 -3.04
N LEU A 393 -13.25 -32.64 -3.89
CA LEU A 393 -13.19 -33.26 -5.22
C LEU A 393 -13.00 -34.78 -5.18
N TRP A 394 -12.49 -35.33 -4.07
CA TRP A 394 -12.24 -36.76 -3.92
C TRP A 394 -13.38 -37.48 -3.21
N ASP A 395 -14.01 -36.83 -2.22
CA ASP A 395 -15.20 -37.34 -1.53
C ASP A 395 -16.41 -37.36 -2.47
N ASN A 396 -16.62 -36.28 -3.22
CA ASN A 396 -17.51 -36.29 -4.37
C ASN A 396 -16.77 -37.01 -5.50
N ARG A 397 -17.26 -38.13 -6.05
CA ARG A 397 -16.69 -38.75 -7.27
C ARG A 397 -16.92 -37.85 -8.49
N GLY A 398 -16.23 -36.72 -8.54
CA GLY A 398 -16.45 -35.60 -9.44
C GLY A 398 -15.90 -35.88 -10.83
N PHE A 399 -16.76 -36.44 -11.70
CA PHE A 399 -16.89 -36.06 -13.11
C PHE A 399 -18.13 -36.68 -13.77
N TYR A 400 -18.69 -37.77 -13.22
CA TYR A 400 -19.91 -38.42 -13.74
C TYR A 400 -21.22 -37.68 -13.44
N PHE A 401 -21.13 -36.47 -12.88
CA PHE A 401 -22.22 -35.75 -12.23
C PHE A 401 -23.12 -34.94 -13.19
N TYR A 402 -22.65 -34.67 -14.41
CA TYR A 402 -23.46 -33.97 -15.43
C TYR A 402 -24.49 -34.87 -16.15
N LEU A 403 -24.57 -36.17 -15.79
CA LEU A 403 -25.35 -37.17 -16.51
C LEU A 403 -26.49 -37.80 -15.69
N THR A 404 -26.71 -37.38 -14.44
CA THR A 404 -27.79 -37.93 -13.59
C THR A 404 -28.87 -36.88 -13.26
N PRO A 405 -30.17 -37.22 -13.35
CA PRO A 405 -31.28 -36.27 -13.16
C PRO A 405 -31.53 -35.83 -11.71
N SER A 406 -30.72 -36.29 -10.76
CA SER A 406 -30.72 -35.91 -9.34
C SER A 406 -29.59 -34.94 -9.00
N SER A 407 -29.25 -34.01 -9.90
CA SER A 407 -28.29 -32.95 -9.62
C SER A 407 -28.94 -31.85 -8.77
N PRO A 408 -28.22 -31.18 -7.83
CA PRO A 408 -28.67 -29.90 -7.30
C PRO A 408 -29.03 -29.00 -8.49
N GLY A 409 -30.22 -28.40 -8.44
CA GLY A 409 -30.63 -27.44 -9.46
C GLY A 409 -29.52 -26.40 -9.60
N VAL A 410 -29.07 -26.13 -10.83
CA VAL A 410 -28.02 -25.11 -11.10
C VAL A 410 -28.37 -23.78 -10.41
N LEU A 411 -29.67 -23.50 -10.28
CA LEU A 411 -30.24 -22.38 -9.56
C LEU A 411 -29.86 -22.33 -8.06
N SER A 412 -29.75 -23.48 -7.38
CA SER A 412 -29.39 -23.57 -5.96
C SER A 412 -27.98 -23.06 -5.66
N ILE A 413 -27.05 -23.22 -6.62
CA ILE A 413 -25.66 -22.77 -6.49
C ILE A 413 -25.50 -21.36 -7.08
N LEU A 414 -26.15 -21.08 -8.21
CA LEU A 414 -26.04 -19.79 -8.89
C LEU A 414 -26.67 -18.65 -8.08
N THR A 415 -27.78 -18.90 -7.38
CA THR A 415 -28.51 -17.87 -6.62
C THR A 415 -27.65 -17.26 -5.49
N PRO A 416 -27.01 -18.03 -4.59
CA PRO A 416 -26.08 -17.49 -3.60
C PRO A 416 -24.90 -16.73 -4.23
N VAL A 417 -24.34 -17.23 -5.34
CA VAL A 417 -23.22 -16.57 -6.03
C VAL A 417 -23.62 -15.21 -6.58
N VAL A 418 -24.74 -15.14 -7.29
CA VAL A 418 -25.23 -13.88 -7.88
C VAL A 418 -25.60 -12.90 -6.79
N ILE A 419 -26.37 -13.31 -5.77
CA ILE A 419 -26.78 -12.40 -4.70
C ILE A 419 -25.57 -11.86 -3.94
N SER A 420 -24.59 -12.70 -3.60
CA SER A 420 -23.35 -12.25 -2.93
C SER A 420 -22.59 -11.21 -3.77
N HIS A 421 -22.45 -11.41 -5.08
CA HIS A 421 -21.78 -10.43 -5.94
C HIS A 421 -22.61 -9.17 -6.15
N MET A 422 -23.93 -9.26 -6.23
CA MET A 422 -24.82 -8.10 -6.27
C MET A 422 -24.72 -7.27 -4.98
N THR A 423 -24.59 -7.90 -3.82
CA THR A 423 -24.32 -7.19 -2.56
C THR A 423 -22.94 -6.53 -2.58
N GLY A 424 -21.93 -7.16 -3.18
CA GLY A 424 -20.61 -6.55 -3.39
C GLY A 424 -20.65 -5.33 -4.33
N VAL A 425 -21.38 -5.42 -5.44
CA VAL A 425 -21.62 -4.29 -6.36
C VAL A 425 -22.37 -3.17 -5.67
N ALA A 426 -23.37 -3.50 -4.85
CA ALA A 426 -24.08 -2.53 -4.03
C ALA A 426 -23.12 -1.84 -3.05
N LEU A 427 -22.24 -2.60 -2.37
CA LEU A 427 -21.23 -2.05 -1.45
C LEU A 427 -20.23 -1.14 -2.16
N TYR A 428 -19.92 -1.39 -3.43
CA TYR A 428 -19.01 -0.58 -4.24
C TYR A 428 -19.65 0.72 -4.77
N THR A 429 -20.92 0.67 -5.17
CA THR A 429 -21.57 1.77 -5.91
C THR A 429 -22.47 2.66 -5.05
N LEU A 430 -23.28 2.06 -4.17
CA LEU A 430 -24.31 2.79 -3.44
C LEU A 430 -23.75 3.81 -2.45
N PRO A 431 -22.65 3.58 -1.71
CA PRO A 431 -22.17 4.57 -0.73
C PRO A 431 -21.99 5.98 -1.31
N ILE A 432 -21.45 6.08 -2.53
CA ILE A 432 -21.25 7.37 -3.22
C ILE A 432 -22.56 7.86 -3.85
N LEU A 433 -23.34 6.97 -4.47
CA LEU A 433 -24.57 7.37 -5.18
C LEU A 433 -25.69 7.83 -4.24
N SER A 434 -25.79 7.27 -3.04
CA SER A 434 -26.86 7.59 -2.08
C SER A 434 -26.51 8.72 -1.12
N GLN A 435 -25.31 9.30 -1.19
CA GLN A 435 -24.85 10.30 -0.23
C GLN A 435 -25.76 11.54 -0.20
N GLU A 436 -26.17 12.07 -1.37
CA GLU A 436 -27.04 13.26 -1.45
C GLU A 436 -28.43 12.99 -0.88
N MET A 437 -28.98 11.80 -1.16
CA MET A 437 -30.26 11.36 -0.59
C MET A 437 -30.16 11.22 0.93
N ALA A 438 -29.08 10.62 1.44
CA ALA A 438 -28.90 10.37 2.86
C ALA A 438 -28.79 11.67 3.66
N VAL A 439 -28.05 12.66 3.18
CA VAL A 439 -27.90 13.97 3.85
C VAL A 439 -29.22 14.76 3.86
N GLN A 440 -30.10 14.57 2.87
CA GLN A 440 -31.43 15.20 2.88
C GLN A 440 -32.36 14.62 3.96
N HIS A 441 -32.20 13.35 4.30
CA HIS A 441 -33.10 12.65 5.23
C HIS A 441 -32.54 12.55 6.66
N PHE A 442 -31.21 12.61 6.82
CA PHE A 442 -30.53 12.44 8.10
C PHE A 442 -29.57 13.60 8.38
N PRO A 443 -29.43 14.05 9.65
CA PRO A 443 -28.51 15.12 10.03
C PRO A 443 -27.06 14.59 10.14
N VAL A 444 -26.50 14.14 9.01
CA VAL A 444 -25.14 13.60 8.91
C VAL A 444 -24.37 14.32 7.81
N SER A 445 -23.05 14.39 7.94
CA SER A 445 -22.19 14.87 6.84
C SER A 445 -22.14 13.86 5.69
N GLU A 446 -21.69 14.29 4.51
CA GLU A 446 -21.58 13.37 3.35
C GLU A 446 -20.58 12.24 3.58
N THR A 447 -19.44 12.52 4.24
CA THR A 447 -18.46 11.50 4.62
C THR A 447 -19.08 10.44 5.52
N GLU A 448 -19.78 10.88 6.56
CA GLU A 448 -20.50 10.01 7.48
C GLU A 448 -21.59 9.22 6.74
N ALA A 449 -22.34 9.85 5.83
CA ALA A 449 -23.36 9.19 5.02
C ALA A 449 -22.77 8.05 4.17
N VAL A 450 -21.63 8.28 3.51
CA VAL A 450 -20.92 7.26 2.71
C VAL A 450 -20.49 6.09 3.59
N VAL A 451 -19.84 6.37 4.73
CA VAL A 451 -19.33 5.33 5.64
C VAL A 451 -20.48 4.54 6.27
N LEU A 452 -21.51 5.23 6.77
CA LEU A 452 -22.68 4.60 7.37
C LEU A 452 -23.45 3.74 6.35
N THR A 453 -23.56 4.20 5.10
CA THR A 453 -24.18 3.42 4.03
C THR A 453 -23.34 2.17 3.73
N ALA A 454 -22.01 2.28 3.66
CA ALA A 454 -21.13 1.13 3.46
C ALA A 454 -21.28 0.09 4.59
N ILE A 455 -21.32 0.54 5.86
CA ILE A 455 -21.56 -0.32 7.02
C ILE A 455 -22.96 -0.92 6.99
N ALA A 456 -23.98 -0.16 6.60
CA ALA A 456 -25.35 -0.64 6.49
C ALA A 456 -25.47 -1.76 5.44
N ILE A 457 -24.84 -1.61 4.27
CA ILE A 457 -24.82 -2.66 3.24
C ILE A 457 -24.02 -3.87 3.72
N TYR A 458 -22.87 -3.65 4.34
CA TYR A 458 -22.02 -4.71 4.87
C TYR A 458 -22.74 -5.55 5.95
N THR A 459 -23.48 -4.89 6.83
CA THR A 459 -24.27 -5.56 7.88
C THR A 459 -25.55 -6.18 7.34
N ALA A 460 -26.22 -5.56 6.36
CA ALA A 460 -27.39 -6.13 5.68
C ALA A 460 -27.06 -7.43 4.95
N GLY A 461 -25.84 -7.56 4.39
CA GLY A 461 -25.38 -8.81 3.79
C GLY A 461 -25.29 -9.98 4.80
N LEU A 462 -25.24 -9.73 6.11
CA LEU A 462 -25.32 -10.80 7.12
C LEU A 462 -26.71 -11.49 7.15
N ALA A 463 -27.76 -10.79 6.72
CA ALA A 463 -29.11 -11.36 6.61
C ALA A 463 -29.33 -12.17 5.31
N LEU A 464 -28.32 -12.23 4.43
CA LEU A 464 -28.41 -12.85 3.10
C LEU A 464 -28.81 -14.34 3.10
N PRO A 465 -28.42 -15.19 4.08
CA PRO A 465 -28.92 -16.56 4.16
C PRO A 465 -30.45 -16.63 4.27
N HIS A 466 -31.07 -15.68 4.96
CA HIS A 466 -32.54 -15.66 5.07
C HIS A 466 -33.19 -15.40 3.70
N ASN A 467 -32.59 -14.53 2.89
CA ASN A 467 -33.09 -14.15 1.57
C ASN A 467 -32.85 -15.25 0.52
N THR A 468 -31.67 -15.90 0.55
CA THR A 468 -31.35 -17.02 -0.35
C THR A 468 -32.24 -18.22 -0.05
N HIS A 469 -32.44 -18.59 1.22
CA HIS A 469 -33.32 -19.70 1.59
C HIS A 469 -34.80 -19.43 1.32
N ARG A 470 -35.24 -18.16 1.33
CA ARG A 470 -36.60 -17.78 0.93
C ARG A 470 -36.83 -17.95 -0.58
N LEU A 471 -35.83 -17.67 -1.41
CA LEU A 471 -35.90 -17.91 -2.86
C LEU A 471 -35.77 -19.40 -3.22
N LEU A 472 -35.03 -20.17 -2.43
CA LEU A 472 -34.69 -21.56 -2.67
C LEU A 472 -35.62 -22.56 -1.96
N GLN A 473 -36.87 -22.18 -1.66
CA GLN A 473 -37.86 -23.06 -1.00
C GLN A 473 -37.95 -24.42 -1.71
N GLY A 474 -37.24 -25.44 -1.20
CA GLY A 474 -37.35 -26.84 -1.64
C GLY A 474 -36.10 -27.53 -2.21
N GLU A 475 -34.98 -26.84 -2.45
CA GLU A 475 -33.80 -27.45 -3.15
C GLU A 475 -32.48 -27.45 -2.36
N GLY A 476 -32.55 -27.46 -1.03
CA GLY A 476 -31.36 -27.64 -0.17
C GLY A 476 -30.90 -29.09 -0.17
N THR A 477 -30.16 -29.52 -1.20
CA THR A 477 -29.51 -30.84 -1.17
C THR A 477 -28.21 -30.77 -0.36
N GLU A 478 -27.87 -31.85 0.34
CA GLU A 478 -26.56 -32.07 0.99
C GLU A 478 -25.39 -31.93 -0.01
N GLU A 479 -25.66 -32.11 -1.30
CA GLU A 479 -24.69 -31.94 -2.37
C GLU A 479 -24.50 -30.47 -2.76
N GLY A 480 -25.56 -29.65 -2.67
CA GLY A 480 -25.53 -28.23 -3.05
C GLY A 480 -24.53 -27.39 -2.24
N TRP A 481 -24.51 -27.52 -0.92
CA TRP A 481 -23.56 -26.78 -0.08
C TRP A 481 -22.11 -27.23 -0.28
N ARG A 482 -21.89 -28.52 -0.60
CA ARG A 482 -20.55 -29.06 -0.90
C ARG A 482 -20.00 -28.49 -2.20
N VAL A 483 -20.83 -28.38 -3.23
CA VAL A 483 -20.45 -27.74 -4.49
C VAL A 483 -20.23 -26.25 -4.30
N LEU A 484 -21.11 -25.56 -3.56
CA LEU A 484 -20.93 -24.14 -3.23
C LEU A 484 -19.62 -23.90 -2.46
N LYS A 485 -19.29 -24.78 -1.51
CA LYS A 485 -18.03 -24.73 -0.76
C LYS A 485 -16.83 -24.94 -1.65
N LEU A 486 -16.89 -25.89 -2.59
CA LEU A 486 -15.83 -26.11 -3.57
C LEU A 486 -15.60 -24.86 -4.44
N VAL A 487 -16.67 -24.24 -4.94
CA VAL A 487 -16.61 -22.99 -5.71
C VAL A 487 -16.00 -21.87 -4.87
N ALA A 488 -16.45 -21.69 -3.63
CA ALA A 488 -15.93 -20.67 -2.72
C ALA A 488 -14.44 -20.88 -2.38
N LEU A 489 -14.01 -22.13 -2.18
CA LEU A 489 -12.60 -22.46 -1.92
C LEU A 489 -11.70 -22.19 -3.12
N LEU A 490 -12.13 -22.57 -4.33
CA LEU A 490 -11.40 -22.29 -5.57
C LEU A 490 -11.33 -20.79 -5.82
N TYR A 491 -12.45 -20.09 -5.63
CA TYR A 491 -12.52 -18.64 -5.76
C TYR A 491 -11.55 -17.96 -4.78
N LEU A 492 -11.59 -18.32 -3.50
CA LEU A 492 -10.71 -17.76 -2.49
C LEU A 492 -9.23 -18.06 -2.78
N ALA A 493 -8.90 -19.26 -3.26
CA ALA A 493 -7.53 -19.64 -3.58
C ALA A 493 -6.95 -18.79 -4.72
N VAL A 494 -7.72 -18.61 -5.80
CA VAL A 494 -7.31 -17.74 -6.92
C VAL A 494 -7.23 -16.29 -6.46
N LEU A 495 -8.23 -15.82 -5.71
CA LEU A 495 -8.30 -14.45 -5.22
C LEU A 495 -7.10 -14.09 -4.33
N LEU A 496 -6.81 -14.91 -3.32
CA LEU A 496 -5.67 -14.70 -2.43
C LEU A 496 -4.34 -14.84 -3.18
N GLY A 497 -4.24 -15.80 -4.10
CA GLY A 497 -3.04 -15.98 -4.93
C GLY A 497 -2.73 -14.74 -5.77
N CYS A 498 -3.73 -14.22 -6.50
CA CYS A 498 -3.59 -12.98 -7.28
C CYS A 498 -3.30 -11.78 -6.38
N THR A 499 -3.98 -11.67 -5.23
CA THR A 499 -3.75 -10.57 -4.29
C THR A 499 -2.34 -10.62 -3.74
N ALA A 500 -1.80 -11.78 -3.36
CA ALA A 500 -0.45 -11.91 -2.84
C ALA A 500 0.64 -11.60 -3.87
N LEU A 501 0.37 -11.82 -5.16
CA LEU A 501 1.29 -11.43 -6.24
C LEU A 501 1.32 -9.92 -6.48
N ILE A 502 0.19 -9.24 -6.34
CA ILE A 502 0.10 -7.77 -6.48
C ILE A 502 0.61 -7.07 -5.21
N ASN A 503 0.13 -7.55 -4.06
CA ASN A 503 0.41 -7.01 -2.74
C ASN A 503 0.47 -8.17 -1.73
N PHE A 504 1.67 -8.69 -1.53
CA PHE A 504 1.91 -9.79 -0.59
C PHE A 504 1.32 -9.51 0.80
N SER A 505 1.54 -8.30 1.32
CA SER A 505 1.13 -7.91 2.66
C SER A 505 -0.38 -7.98 2.84
N LEU A 506 -1.16 -7.46 1.87
CA LEU A 506 -2.62 -7.59 1.88
C LEU A 506 -3.05 -9.05 1.73
N GLY A 507 -2.47 -9.78 0.77
CA GLY A 507 -2.79 -11.19 0.53
C GLY A 507 -2.51 -12.08 1.74
N PHE A 508 -1.42 -11.84 2.46
CA PHE A 508 -1.04 -12.57 3.67
C PHE A 508 -1.99 -12.29 4.84
N ILE A 509 -2.32 -11.01 5.12
CA ILE A 509 -3.27 -10.65 6.18
C ILE A 509 -4.65 -11.26 5.91
N LEU A 510 -5.13 -11.19 4.66
CA LEU A 510 -6.40 -11.81 4.27
C LEU A 510 -6.35 -13.34 4.34
N ALA A 511 -5.21 -13.95 4.01
CA ALA A 511 -5.06 -15.40 4.17
C ALA A 511 -5.10 -15.82 5.64
N LEU A 512 -4.49 -15.05 6.54
CA LEU A 512 -4.53 -15.31 7.99
C LEU A 512 -5.96 -15.30 8.53
N SER A 513 -6.83 -14.39 8.08
CA SER A 513 -8.21 -14.34 8.55
C SER A 513 -9.16 -15.28 7.80
N LEU A 514 -9.09 -15.36 6.48
CA LEU A 514 -10.09 -16.05 5.65
C LEU A 514 -9.82 -17.55 5.46
N VAL A 515 -8.56 -17.99 5.44
CA VAL A 515 -8.23 -19.42 5.22
C VAL A 515 -8.76 -20.30 6.36
N PRO A 516 -8.62 -19.94 7.66
CA PRO A 516 -9.23 -20.71 8.74
C PRO A 516 -10.74 -20.86 8.57
N ILE A 517 -11.44 -19.77 8.23
CA ILE A 517 -12.89 -19.79 8.01
C ILE A 517 -13.23 -20.79 6.89
N ALA A 518 -12.60 -20.63 5.73
CA ALA A 518 -12.91 -21.44 4.56
C ALA A 518 -12.60 -22.94 4.79
N ALA A 519 -11.56 -23.25 5.55
CA ALA A 519 -11.17 -24.62 5.85
C ALA A 519 -12.19 -25.34 6.75
N PHE A 520 -12.72 -24.68 7.77
CA PHE A 520 -13.55 -25.30 8.81
C PHE A 520 -15.06 -25.21 8.57
N ILE A 521 -15.53 -24.28 7.73
CA ILE A 521 -16.97 -23.99 7.64
C ILE A 521 -17.78 -25.16 7.07
N THR A 522 -18.82 -25.60 7.77
CA THR A 522 -19.80 -26.61 7.31
C THR A 522 -21.16 -26.33 7.93
N PRO A 523 -22.29 -26.80 7.36
CA PRO A 523 -23.61 -26.58 7.95
C PRO A 523 -23.82 -27.31 9.29
N HIS A 524 -23.00 -28.33 9.58
CA HIS A 524 -23.12 -29.16 10.79
C HIS A 524 -22.37 -28.61 12.02
N THR A 525 -21.60 -27.52 11.87
CA THR A 525 -20.93 -26.89 13.00
C THR A 525 -21.90 -26.10 13.89
N PRO A 526 -21.59 -25.87 15.18
CA PRO A 526 -22.45 -25.09 16.06
C PRO A 526 -22.65 -23.67 15.53
N LYS A 527 -23.85 -23.38 15.03
CA LYS A 527 -24.17 -22.17 14.25
C LYS A 527 -23.79 -20.87 14.95
N ALA A 528 -24.14 -20.71 16.22
CA ALA A 528 -23.88 -19.48 16.96
C ALA A 528 -22.37 -19.20 17.15
N LEU A 529 -21.60 -20.22 17.55
CA LEU A 529 -20.16 -20.08 17.77
C LEU A 529 -19.42 -19.84 16.44
N SER A 530 -19.74 -20.63 15.41
CA SER A 530 -19.15 -20.47 14.08
C SER A 530 -19.49 -19.12 13.46
N ALA A 531 -20.73 -18.63 13.64
CA ALA A 531 -21.14 -17.31 13.16
C ALA A 531 -20.35 -16.19 13.85
N ALA A 532 -20.19 -16.26 15.19
CA ALA A 532 -19.39 -15.28 15.93
C ALA A 532 -17.93 -15.26 15.45
N ILE A 533 -17.30 -16.43 15.28
CA ILE A 533 -15.93 -16.54 14.77
C ILE A 533 -15.81 -15.98 13.34
N MET A 534 -16.78 -16.27 12.47
CA MET A 534 -16.79 -15.75 11.11
C MET A 534 -16.89 -14.23 11.05
N VAL A 535 -17.72 -13.62 11.90
CA VAL A 535 -17.85 -12.16 11.99
C VAL A 535 -16.54 -11.55 12.50
N LEU A 536 -15.94 -12.12 13.54
CA LEU A 536 -14.64 -11.66 14.07
C LEU A 536 -13.52 -11.76 13.03
N LEU A 537 -13.52 -12.79 12.20
CA LEU A 537 -12.55 -12.98 11.11
C LEU A 537 -13.02 -12.38 9.78
N SER A 538 -14.07 -11.57 9.78
CA SER A 538 -14.58 -10.94 8.56
C SER A 538 -13.60 -9.88 8.03
N PRO A 539 -13.67 -9.50 6.74
CA PRO A 539 -12.80 -8.47 6.18
C PRO A 539 -12.87 -7.13 6.93
N GLY A 540 -14.07 -6.71 7.37
CA GLY A 540 -14.27 -5.50 8.16
C GLY A 540 -13.60 -5.56 9.54
N CYS A 541 -13.74 -6.68 10.27
CA CYS A 541 -13.04 -6.86 11.55
C CYS A 541 -11.53 -7.03 11.38
N THR A 542 -11.08 -7.66 10.29
CA THR A 542 -9.65 -7.76 9.94
C THR A 542 -9.06 -6.35 9.78
N LEU A 543 -9.75 -5.46 9.05
CA LEU A 543 -9.36 -4.06 8.92
C LEU A 543 -9.31 -3.34 10.28
N LEU A 544 -10.32 -3.53 11.13
CA LEU A 544 -10.35 -2.97 12.48
C LEU A 544 -9.14 -3.45 13.32
N TYR A 545 -8.81 -4.75 13.29
CA TYR A 545 -7.63 -5.27 13.97
C TYR A 545 -6.33 -4.69 13.42
N CYS A 546 -6.22 -4.53 12.10
CA CYS A 546 -5.06 -3.86 11.49
C CYS A 546 -4.89 -2.43 12.00
N VAL A 547 -5.99 -1.67 12.18
CA VAL A 547 -5.93 -0.31 12.75
C VAL A 547 -5.37 -0.33 14.17
N PHE A 548 -5.89 -1.19 15.05
CA PHE A 548 -5.38 -1.29 16.43
C PHE A 548 -3.92 -1.74 16.49
N VAL A 549 -3.56 -2.78 15.73
CA VAL A 549 -2.17 -3.28 15.69
C VAL A 549 -1.23 -2.20 15.14
N PHE A 550 -1.66 -1.44 14.12
CA PHE A 550 -0.86 -0.36 13.58
C PHE A 550 -0.57 0.73 14.62
N GLN A 551 -1.59 1.15 15.38
CA GLN A 551 -1.45 2.16 16.44
C GLN A 551 -0.56 1.65 17.59
N GLU A 552 -0.71 0.39 17.98
CA GLU A 552 0.14 -0.23 19.00
C GLU A 552 1.62 -0.24 18.57
N LEU A 553 1.90 -0.59 17.32
CA LEU A 553 3.27 -0.63 16.78
C LEU A 553 3.89 0.76 16.60
N GLN A 554 3.05 1.78 16.40
CA GLN A 554 3.45 3.18 16.39
C GLN A 554 3.70 3.76 17.79
N GLU A 555 3.51 2.97 18.85
CA GLU A 555 3.61 3.40 20.25
C GLU A 555 2.61 4.51 20.62
N THR A 556 1.49 4.57 19.89
CA THR A 556 0.37 5.49 20.11
C THR A 556 -0.91 4.70 20.36
N PRO A 557 -1.00 3.90 21.45
CA PRO A 557 -2.17 3.08 21.73
C PRO A 557 -3.41 3.95 21.86
N VAL A 558 -4.47 3.56 21.17
CA VAL A 558 -5.74 4.30 21.13
C VAL A 558 -6.80 3.60 21.97
N SER A 559 -7.70 4.38 22.55
CA SER A 559 -8.87 3.84 23.23
C SER A 559 -9.79 3.12 22.23
N LEU A 560 -10.72 2.29 22.71
CA LEU A 560 -11.69 1.62 21.82
C LEU A 560 -12.54 2.62 21.02
N GLN A 561 -12.90 3.75 21.64
CA GLN A 561 -13.69 4.79 20.98
C GLN A 561 -12.88 5.49 19.89
N ASP A 562 -11.65 5.88 20.19
CA ASP A 562 -10.77 6.54 19.21
C ASP A 562 -10.39 5.58 18.08
N GLY A 563 -10.15 4.30 18.40
CA GLY A 563 -9.91 3.25 17.42
C GLY A 563 -11.10 3.01 16.51
N TRP A 564 -12.34 3.10 17.02
CA TRP A 564 -13.54 3.03 16.20
C TRP A 564 -13.66 4.25 15.26
N MET A 565 -13.40 5.46 15.75
CA MET A 565 -13.40 6.66 14.90
C MET A 565 -12.33 6.58 13.80
N LEU A 566 -11.12 6.12 14.14
CA LEU A 566 -10.07 5.87 13.16
C LEU A 566 -10.48 4.82 12.14
N PHE A 567 -11.18 3.77 12.54
CA PHE A 567 -11.70 2.77 11.62
C PHE A 567 -12.71 3.35 10.62
N LEU A 568 -13.63 4.20 11.07
CA LEU A 568 -14.57 4.91 10.18
C LEU A 568 -13.84 5.81 9.19
N SER A 569 -12.84 6.56 9.66
CA SER A 569 -11.99 7.42 8.81
C SER A 569 -11.16 6.59 7.80
N VAL A 570 -10.67 5.41 8.19
CA VAL A 570 -9.95 4.51 7.26
C VAL A 570 -10.89 3.98 6.16
N ILE A 571 -12.16 3.74 6.45
CA ILE A 571 -13.15 3.35 5.42
C ILE A 571 -13.36 4.49 4.42
N SER A 572 -13.62 5.71 4.89
CA SER A 572 -13.84 6.87 4.00
C SER A 572 -12.60 7.14 3.14
N GLN A 573 -11.41 7.12 3.75
CA GLN A 573 -10.13 7.30 3.05
C GLN A 573 -9.89 6.20 2.01
N GLY A 574 -10.18 4.94 2.31
CA GLY A 574 -10.02 3.84 1.35
C GLY A 574 -10.92 3.99 0.11
N ILE A 575 -12.14 4.49 0.28
CA ILE A 575 -13.05 4.82 -0.83
C ILE A 575 -12.52 6.03 -1.61
N LEU A 576 -12.05 7.06 -0.90
CA LEU A 576 -11.51 8.28 -1.50
C LEU A 576 -10.23 8.01 -2.30
N ASP A 577 -9.31 7.20 -1.78
CA ASP A 577 -8.06 6.80 -2.44
C ASP A 577 -8.32 6.03 -3.74
N HIS A 578 -9.37 5.20 -3.77
CA HIS A 578 -9.81 4.56 -5.00
C HIS A 578 -10.26 5.60 -6.03
N ALA A 579 -11.13 6.53 -5.64
CA ALA A 579 -11.65 7.57 -6.53
C ALA A 579 -10.57 8.58 -6.98
N LEU A 580 -9.58 8.88 -6.13
CA LEU A 580 -8.56 9.89 -6.41
C LEU A 580 -7.34 9.33 -7.15
N TYR A 581 -6.84 8.17 -6.75
CA TYR A 581 -5.55 7.66 -7.22
C TYR A 581 -5.66 6.33 -7.95
N GLY A 582 -6.83 5.69 -7.94
CA GLY A 582 -7.03 4.36 -8.52
C GLY A 582 -6.48 3.24 -7.64
N SER A 583 -6.53 3.39 -6.30
CA SER A 583 -6.23 2.30 -5.37
C SER A 583 -7.17 1.10 -5.61
N LEU A 584 -6.63 -0.11 -5.63
CA LEU A 584 -7.35 -1.36 -5.93
C LEU A 584 -7.94 -2.00 -4.68
N VAL A 585 -7.57 -1.54 -3.47
CA VAL A 585 -7.94 -2.20 -2.21
C VAL A 585 -9.45 -2.19 -1.98
N TYR A 586 -10.11 -1.04 -2.15
CA TYR A 586 -11.56 -0.94 -1.95
C TYR A 586 -12.36 -1.78 -2.97
N PRO A 587 -12.11 -1.70 -4.30
CA PRO A 587 -12.75 -2.59 -5.27
C PRO A 587 -12.51 -4.08 -4.97
N LEU A 588 -11.28 -4.46 -4.60
CA LEU A 588 -10.93 -5.84 -4.27
C LEU A 588 -11.73 -6.33 -3.05
N LEU A 589 -11.85 -5.50 -2.01
CA LEU A 589 -12.62 -5.82 -0.82
C LEU A 589 -14.12 -5.92 -1.11
N ALA A 590 -14.68 -4.92 -1.80
CA ALA A 590 -16.12 -4.82 -2.04
C ALA A 590 -16.63 -5.80 -3.10
N LEU A 591 -15.93 -5.95 -4.22
CA LEU A 591 -16.39 -6.74 -5.36
C LEU A 591 -15.98 -8.21 -5.30
N LEU A 592 -14.89 -8.54 -4.60
CA LEU A 592 -14.34 -9.89 -4.62
C LEU A 592 -14.31 -10.56 -3.23
N ILE A 593 -13.61 -9.96 -2.27
CA ILE A 593 -13.38 -10.57 -0.95
C ILE A 593 -14.67 -10.68 -0.15
N TYR A 594 -15.44 -9.61 -0.05
CA TYR A 594 -16.69 -9.61 0.71
C TYR A 594 -17.74 -10.57 0.13
N PRO A 595 -18.00 -10.61 -1.19
CA PRO A 595 -18.83 -11.63 -1.81
C PRO A 595 -18.35 -13.05 -1.55
N CYS A 596 -17.03 -13.30 -1.61
CA CYS A 596 -16.47 -14.60 -1.27
C CYS A 596 -16.72 -14.98 0.19
N TRP A 597 -16.59 -14.04 1.12
CA TRP A 597 -16.91 -14.26 2.54
C TRP A 597 -18.42 -14.53 2.74
N LEU A 598 -19.29 -13.83 2.02
CA LEU A 598 -20.75 -14.06 2.04
C LEU A 598 -21.14 -15.45 1.52
N LEU A 599 -20.39 -16.02 0.57
CA LEU A 599 -20.59 -17.41 0.15
C LEU A 599 -20.32 -18.39 1.28
N LEU A 600 -19.24 -18.19 2.04
CA LEU A 600 -18.92 -19.00 3.21
C LEU A 600 -19.97 -18.82 4.32
N TRP A 601 -20.50 -17.60 4.47
CA TRP A 601 -21.59 -17.29 5.39
C TRP A 601 -22.88 -18.03 5.03
N ASN A 602 -23.26 -18.08 3.75
CA ASN A 602 -24.39 -18.88 3.27
C ASN A 602 -24.24 -20.37 3.57
N ILE A 603 -23.03 -20.93 3.44
CA ILE A 603 -22.76 -22.35 3.71
C ILE A 603 -23.03 -22.71 5.18
N LEU A 604 -22.72 -21.82 6.12
CA LEU A 604 -22.96 -22.06 7.56
C LEU A 604 -24.45 -22.23 7.88
N PHE A 605 -25.31 -21.45 7.21
CA PHE A 605 -26.74 -21.44 7.46
C PHE A 605 -27.54 -22.32 6.51
N TRP A 606 -26.84 -23.05 5.62
CA TRP A 606 -27.45 -23.97 4.67
C TRP A 606 -28.38 -24.98 5.38
N LYS A 607 -29.54 -25.24 4.77
CA LYS A 607 -30.60 -26.09 5.30
C LYS A 607 -30.76 -27.34 4.47
#